data_AF-A0A7C5QZL5-F1
#
_entry.id   AF-A0A7C5QZL5-F1
#
_cell.length_a   1.000
_cell.length_b   1.000
_cell.length_c   1.000
_cell.angle_alpha   90.00
_cell.angle_beta   90.00
_cell.angle_gamma   90.00
#
_symmetry.space_group_name_H-M   'P 1'
#
loop_
_entity.id
_entity.type
_entity.pdbx_description
1 polymer ?
#
loop_
_entity_poly.entity_id
_entity_poly.type
_entity_poly.pdbx_seq_one_letter_code
_entity_poly.pdbx_strand_id
1 'polypeptide(L)'
;MKVKYTFIIACWMLAGCWQERREVPKQEIEPQVIKVNQSQGKDIHFIDLLEDYRLINLELTEVSALINPEKALLVDDRFYLLDRRLRQVQVFDTKGRFVTNLVPAGAGPGECHSITALAYDKDHQQILAGCREKRKIFRFDHQLNFLGAITLSGG
;
A
#
# COMPACT_ATOMS: atom_id res chain seq x y z
N MET A 1 -50.34 -1.84 -60.44
CA MET A 1 -49.02 -2.13 -61.03
C MET A 1 -48.00 -1.19 -60.43
N LYS A 2 -47.04 -1.78 -59.73
CA LYS A 2 -45.66 -1.38 -59.42
C LYS A 2 -45.29 0.12 -59.35
N VAL A 3 -44.54 0.41 -58.29
CA VAL A 3 -43.66 1.57 -58.06
C VAL A 3 -44.33 2.77 -57.41
N LYS A 4 -44.04 2.98 -56.12
CA LYS A 4 -43.71 4.28 -55.48
C LYS A 4 -43.45 4.20 -53.97
N TYR A 5 -43.56 3.03 -53.33
CA TYR A 5 -43.21 2.88 -51.91
C TYR A 5 -41.72 2.59 -51.64
N THR A 6 -40.93 2.27 -52.67
CA THR A 6 -39.48 2.02 -52.55
C THR A 6 -38.67 3.26 -52.17
N PHE A 7 -39.19 4.48 -52.37
CA PHE A 7 -38.46 5.71 -52.03
C PHE A 7 -38.62 6.13 -50.55
N ILE A 8 -39.69 5.72 -49.87
CA ILE A 8 -39.97 6.17 -48.49
C ILE A 8 -39.21 5.35 -47.46
N ILE A 9 -38.97 4.06 -47.73
CA ILE A 9 -38.22 3.16 -46.82
C ILE A 9 -36.71 3.48 -46.84
N ALA A 10 -36.18 3.99 -47.95
CA ALA A 10 -34.77 4.36 -48.08
C ALA A 10 -34.36 5.54 -47.18
N CYS A 11 -35.27 6.48 -46.87
CA CYS A 11 -34.98 7.61 -46.00
C CYS A 11 -34.99 7.27 -44.50
N TRP A 12 -35.71 6.21 -44.09
CA TRP A 12 -35.78 5.82 -42.67
C TRP A 12 -34.52 5.08 -42.18
N MET A 13 -33.75 4.46 -43.09
CA MET A 13 -32.49 3.79 -42.75
C MET A 13 -31.31 4.75 -42.58
N LEU A 14 -31.41 5.99 -43.07
CA LEU A 14 -30.33 7.00 -42.96
C LEU A 14 -30.48 7.97 -41.78
N ALA A 15 -31.62 7.96 -41.09
CA ALA A 15 -31.83 8.78 -39.88
C ALA A 15 -31.34 8.09 -38.59
N GLY A 16 -30.68 6.93 -38.72
CA GLY A 16 -30.37 6.02 -37.61
C GLY A 16 -29.10 6.29 -36.81
N CYS A 17 -28.46 7.47 -36.89
CA CYS A 17 -27.37 7.86 -35.99
C CYS A 17 -27.22 9.39 -35.93
N TRP A 18 -28.02 10.04 -35.09
CA TRP A 18 -27.67 11.36 -34.58
C TRP A 18 -27.97 11.39 -33.08
N GLN A 19 -27.08 10.77 -32.30
CA GLN A 19 -27.07 10.95 -30.87
C GLN A 19 -26.26 12.22 -30.59
N GLU A 20 -26.97 13.35 -30.40
CA GLU A 20 -26.36 14.57 -29.91
C GLU A 20 -25.55 14.25 -28.66
N ARG A 21 -24.25 14.52 -28.67
CA ARG A 21 -23.46 14.54 -27.45
C ARG A 21 -24.11 15.58 -26.55
N ARG A 22 -24.78 15.14 -25.48
CA ARG A 22 -25.04 16.02 -24.34
C ARG A 22 -23.68 16.47 -23.83
N GLU A 23 -23.32 17.72 -24.11
CA GLU A 23 -22.23 18.38 -23.40
C GLU A 23 -22.66 18.44 -21.93
N VAL A 24 -21.92 17.73 -21.08
CA VAL A 24 -22.03 17.90 -19.63
C VAL A 24 -21.64 19.37 -19.37
N PRO A 25 -22.50 20.19 -18.73
CA PRO A 25 -22.16 21.57 -18.44
C PRO A 25 -20.85 21.58 -17.66
N LYS A 26 -19.80 22.19 -18.22
CA LYS A 26 -18.58 22.44 -17.47
C LYS A 26 -18.93 23.43 -16.38
N GLN A 27 -19.24 22.93 -15.18
CA GLN A 27 -19.23 23.77 -14.00
C GLN A 27 -17.79 24.24 -13.82
N GLU A 28 -17.58 25.52 -14.08
CA GLU A 28 -16.32 26.21 -13.86
C GLU A 28 -16.16 26.33 -12.35
N ILE A 29 -15.51 25.32 -11.74
CA ILE A 29 -15.17 25.37 -10.32
C ILE A 29 -14.05 26.40 -10.22
N GLU A 30 -14.37 27.60 -9.75
CA GLU A 30 -13.33 28.57 -9.41
C GLU A 30 -12.41 27.91 -8.37
N PRO A 31 -11.09 27.81 -8.66
CA PRO A 31 -10.17 27.18 -7.74
C PRO A 31 -10.14 28.01 -6.45
N GLN A 32 -10.33 27.35 -5.31
CA GLN A 32 -10.09 28.00 -4.03
C GLN A 32 -8.59 28.31 -3.92
N VAL A 33 -8.24 29.58 -4.12
CA VAL A 33 -6.87 30.05 -3.97
C VAL A 33 -6.58 30.25 -2.49
N ILE A 34 -5.95 29.24 -1.88
CA ILE A 34 -5.44 29.36 -0.52
C ILE A 34 -4.21 30.28 -0.56
N LYS A 35 -4.40 31.54 -0.13
CA LYS A 35 -3.30 32.49 0.04
C LYS A 35 -2.55 32.17 1.34
N VAL A 36 -1.45 31.42 1.22
CA VAL A 36 -0.56 31.15 2.36
C VAL A 36 0.23 32.41 2.65
N ASN A 37 -0.04 33.04 3.79
CA ASN A 37 0.68 34.22 4.23
C ASN A 37 2.02 33.79 4.87
N GLN A 38 3.10 33.75 4.07
CA GLN A 38 4.43 33.35 4.52
C GLN A 38 5.17 34.46 5.28
N SER A 39 4.47 35.48 5.78
CA SER A 39 5.11 36.73 6.19
C SER A 39 5.92 36.65 7.48
N GLN A 40 5.79 35.61 8.31
CA GLN A 40 6.74 35.27 9.38
C GLN A 40 6.60 33.77 9.73
N GLY A 41 7.40 32.92 9.08
CA GLY A 41 7.43 31.50 9.38
C GLY A 41 8.07 31.28 10.75
N LYS A 42 7.26 30.98 11.77
CA LYS A 42 7.77 30.36 13.00
C LYS A 42 8.35 28.99 12.61
N ASP A 43 9.54 28.66 13.11
CA ASP A 43 10.05 27.29 13.02
C ASP A 43 9.08 26.39 13.82
N ILE A 44 8.23 25.66 13.11
CA ILE A 44 7.28 24.71 13.70
C ILE A 44 7.89 23.34 13.49
N HIS A 45 8.31 22.70 14.58
CA HIS A 45 8.72 21.31 14.53
C HIS A 45 7.47 20.43 14.41
N PHE A 46 7.58 19.31 13.70
CA PHE A 46 6.44 18.37 13.54
C PHE A 46 5.86 17.91 14.89
N ILE A 47 6.71 17.81 15.92
CA ILE A 47 6.29 17.45 17.29
C ILE A 47 5.33 18.48 17.88
N ASP A 48 5.44 19.75 17.50
CA ASP A 48 4.61 20.84 18.01
C ASP A 48 3.16 20.77 17.48
N LEU A 49 2.94 19.97 16.43
CA LEU A 49 1.64 19.75 15.80
C LEU A 49 0.90 18.52 16.35
N LEU A 50 1.56 17.71 17.19
CA LEU A 50 0.97 16.50 17.75
C LEU A 50 0.31 16.82 19.10
N GLU A 51 -0.94 16.40 19.27
CA GLU A 51 -1.65 16.53 20.56
C GLU A 51 -1.08 15.60 21.63
N ASP A 52 -0.73 14.37 21.23
CA ASP A 52 -0.14 13.35 22.09
C ASP A 52 0.86 12.52 21.29
N TYR A 53 1.98 12.22 21.93
CA TYR A 53 3.01 11.35 21.37
C TYR A 53 3.69 10.56 22.48
N ARG A 54 4.08 9.33 22.16
CA ARG A 54 4.83 8.47 23.07
C ARG A 54 6.14 8.07 22.43
N LEU A 55 7.23 8.39 23.12
CA LEU A 55 8.55 7.88 22.76
C LEU A 55 8.72 6.48 23.34
N ILE A 56 9.18 5.56 22.49
CA ILE A 56 9.41 4.16 22.86
C ILE A 56 10.87 3.87 22.55
N ASN A 57 11.64 3.58 23.60
CA ASN A 57 13.03 3.16 23.45
C ASN A 57 13.05 1.68 23.08
N LEU A 58 13.64 1.37 21.93
CA LEU A 58 13.79 -0.01 21.48
C LEU A 58 15.00 -0.66 22.18
N GLU A 59 14.85 -1.93 22.54
CA GLU A 59 15.93 -2.80 22.99
C GLU A 59 16.83 -3.12 21.79
N LEU A 60 18.00 -2.48 21.75
CA LEU A 60 18.98 -2.65 20.68
C LEU A 60 20.17 -3.46 21.21
N THR A 61 20.25 -4.71 20.78
CA THR A 61 21.34 -5.66 21.04
C THR A 61 21.97 -6.07 19.72
N GLU A 62 22.94 -6.98 19.73
CA GLU A 62 23.53 -7.51 18.50
C GLU A 62 22.49 -8.17 17.56
N VAL A 63 21.47 -8.82 18.12
CA VAL A 63 20.43 -9.52 17.33
C VAL A 63 19.25 -8.62 16.95
N SER A 64 19.09 -7.49 17.64
CA SER A 64 17.97 -6.54 17.45
C SER A 64 18.40 -5.16 16.96
N ALA A 65 19.68 -5.02 16.56
CA ALA A 65 20.18 -3.78 15.99
C ALA A 65 19.44 -3.44 14.70
N LEU A 66 19.03 -2.18 14.57
CA LEU A 66 18.44 -1.63 13.36
C LEU A 66 19.49 -0.79 12.62
N ILE A 67 19.47 -0.85 11.30
CA ILE A 67 20.36 -0.06 10.44
C ILE A 67 19.54 0.94 9.63
N ASN A 68 18.47 0.48 8.99
CA ASN A 68 17.62 1.32 8.15
C ASN A 68 16.16 0.82 8.20
N PRO A 69 15.45 1.07 9.32
CA PRO A 69 14.03 0.75 9.43
C PRO A 69 13.23 1.63 8.46
N GLU A 70 12.62 1.02 7.45
CA GLU A 70 11.88 1.74 6.40
C GLU A 70 10.37 1.72 6.63
N LYS A 71 9.86 0.66 7.26
CA LYS A 71 8.43 0.49 7.50
C LYS A 71 8.16 -0.05 8.90
N ALA A 72 7.15 0.51 9.56
CA ALA A 72 6.65 0.05 10.85
C ALA A 72 5.16 -0.28 10.74
N LEU A 73 4.74 -1.40 11.32
CA LEU A 73 3.34 -1.75 11.54
C LEU A 73 3.10 -1.97 13.03
N LEU A 74 1.99 -1.46 13.57
CA LEU A 74 1.50 -1.80 14.89
C LEU A 74 0.31 -2.77 14.74
N VAL A 75 0.47 -3.99 15.24
CA VAL A 75 -0.52 -5.06 15.14
C VAL A 75 -0.51 -5.83 16.47
N ASP A 76 -1.66 -6.00 17.11
CA ASP A 76 -1.84 -6.75 18.36
C ASP A 76 -0.73 -6.51 19.40
N ASP A 77 -0.52 -5.24 19.74
CA ASP A 77 0.49 -4.78 20.69
C ASP A 77 1.95 -5.14 20.35
N ARG A 78 2.24 -5.26 19.05
CA ARG A 78 3.58 -5.48 18.53
C ARG A 78 3.92 -4.55 17.39
N PHE A 79 5.14 -4.04 17.41
CA PHE A 79 5.73 -3.31 16.30
C PHE A 79 6.49 -4.26 15.39
N TYR A 80 6.09 -4.35 14.12
CA TYR A 80 6.82 -5.07 13.08
C TYR A 80 7.57 -4.05 12.24
N LEU A 81 8.90 -4.08 12.33
CA LEU A 81 9.80 -3.14 11.68
C LEU A 81 10.52 -3.84 10.54
N LEU A 82 10.25 -3.42 9.30
CA LEU A 82 11.02 -3.86 8.15
C LEU A 82 12.30 -3.02 8.06
N ASP A 83 13.44 -3.68 8.26
CA ASP A 83 14.74 -3.06 8.04
C ASP A 83 15.22 -3.35 6.62
N ARG A 84 15.36 -2.30 5.82
CA ARG A 84 15.70 -2.38 4.40
C ARG A 84 17.12 -2.90 4.17
N ARG A 85 18.06 -2.57 5.07
CA ARG A 85 19.48 -2.95 4.90
C ARG A 85 19.70 -4.38 5.36
N LEU A 86 19.06 -4.78 6.45
CA LEU A 86 19.10 -6.13 6.98
C LEU A 86 18.16 -7.09 6.22
N ARG A 87 17.20 -6.57 5.43
CA ARG A 87 16.23 -7.32 4.62
C ARG A 87 15.38 -8.29 5.45
N GLN A 88 15.14 -7.93 6.72
CA GLN A 88 14.40 -8.73 7.69
C GLN A 88 13.32 -7.88 8.36
N VAL A 89 12.37 -8.55 9.00
CA VAL A 89 11.40 -7.89 9.86
C VAL A 89 11.77 -8.17 11.31
N GLN A 90 11.91 -7.13 12.13
CA GLN A 90 12.11 -7.28 13.57
C GLN A 90 10.82 -6.95 14.31
N VAL A 91 10.52 -7.69 15.36
CA VAL A 91 9.30 -7.56 16.14
C VAL A 91 9.63 -7.10 17.55
N PHE A 92 9.01 -6.01 17.97
CA PHE A 92 9.14 -5.46 19.32
C PHE A 92 7.77 -5.41 19.98
N ASP A 93 7.71 -5.50 21.30
CA ASP A 93 6.47 -5.23 22.03
C ASP A 93 6.20 -3.71 22.16
N THR A 94 5.03 -3.33 22.67
CA THR A 94 4.68 -1.90 22.86
C THR A 94 5.55 -1.17 23.89
N LYS A 95 6.40 -1.87 24.64
CA LYS A 95 7.39 -1.29 25.56
C LYS A 95 8.77 -1.14 24.90
N GLY A 96 8.92 -1.59 23.65
CA GLY A 96 10.15 -1.54 22.89
C GLY A 96 11.09 -2.72 23.13
N ARG A 97 10.66 -3.77 23.85
CA ARG A 97 11.50 -4.97 24.06
C ARG A 97 11.51 -5.82 22.82
N PHE A 98 12.66 -6.38 22.48
CA PHE A 98 12.78 -7.26 21.32
C PHE A 98 12.05 -8.57 21.60
N VAL A 99 11.21 -9.01 20.66
CA VAL A 99 10.43 -10.24 20.77
C VAL A 99 11.04 -11.32 19.88
N THR A 100 11.20 -11.02 18.60
CA THR A 100 11.69 -11.98 17.59
C THR A 100 11.98 -11.26 16.26
N ASN A 101 12.46 -11.98 15.26
CA ASN A 101 12.63 -11.51 13.91
C ASN A 101 12.19 -12.55 12.88
N LEU A 102 11.63 -12.07 11.77
CA LEU A 102 11.46 -12.84 10.55
C LEU A 102 12.71 -12.63 9.68
N VAL A 103 13.62 -13.59 9.75
CA VAL A 103 14.79 -13.63 8.87
C VAL A 103 14.46 -14.26 7.53
N PRO A 104 15.12 -13.83 6.45
CA PRO A 104 15.13 -14.59 5.20
C PRO A 104 15.65 -16.02 5.45
N ALA A 105 14.84 -17.05 5.20
CA ALA A 105 15.31 -18.44 5.19
C ALA A 105 16.22 -18.70 3.97
N GLY A 106 17.11 -19.70 4.08
CA GLY A 106 18.25 -19.96 3.20
C GLY A 106 17.98 -20.36 1.74
N ALA A 107 18.88 -21.17 1.16
CA ALA A 107 18.94 -21.46 -0.29
C ALA A 107 17.95 -22.55 -0.77
N GLY A 108 16.98 -22.95 0.04
CA GLY A 108 16.00 -23.98 -0.32
C GLY A 108 15.06 -23.53 -1.45
N PRO A 109 14.59 -24.47 -2.31
CA PRO A 109 13.54 -24.18 -3.29
C PRO A 109 12.22 -23.81 -2.59
N GLY A 110 12.01 -22.51 -2.33
CA GLY A 110 10.84 -22.01 -1.59
C GLY A 110 11.15 -20.88 -0.60
N GLU A 111 12.42 -20.66 -0.30
CA GLU A 111 12.86 -19.74 0.75
C GLU A 111 13.16 -18.33 0.20
N CYS A 112 12.80 -17.29 0.96
CA CYS A 112 13.02 -15.90 0.58
C CYS A 112 14.34 -15.40 1.15
N HIS A 113 15.21 -14.81 0.33
CA HIS A 113 16.52 -14.28 0.75
C HIS A 113 16.48 -12.78 1.08
N SER A 114 15.37 -12.10 0.79
CA SER A 114 15.22 -10.67 0.98
C SER A 114 13.76 -10.27 1.14
N ILE A 115 13.35 -9.90 2.35
CA ILE A 115 12.04 -9.31 2.59
C ILE A 115 12.11 -7.85 2.17
N THR A 116 11.29 -7.47 1.21
CA THR A 116 11.30 -6.12 0.60
C THR A 116 10.01 -5.34 0.84
N ALA A 117 8.96 -6.01 1.32
CA ALA A 117 7.69 -5.38 1.62
C ALA A 117 7.05 -6.06 2.83
N LEU A 118 6.29 -5.27 3.59
CA LEU A 118 5.54 -5.73 4.74
C LEU A 118 4.15 -5.11 4.72
N ALA A 119 3.11 -5.89 4.96
CA ALA A 119 1.74 -5.41 5.10
C ALA A 119 0.98 -6.26 6.13
N TYR A 120 -0.12 -5.72 6.63
CA TYR A 120 -1.05 -6.44 7.50
C TYR A 120 -2.39 -6.58 6.79
N ASP A 121 -2.82 -7.80 6.54
CA ASP A 121 -4.16 -8.13 6.06
C ASP A 121 -5.08 -8.26 7.27
N LYS A 122 -5.89 -7.21 7.51
CA LYS A 122 -6.82 -7.15 8.64
C LYS A 122 -7.98 -8.13 8.49
N ASP A 123 -8.40 -8.44 7.27
CA ASP A 123 -9.57 -9.29 7.04
C ASP A 123 -9.27 -10.74 7.40
N HIS A 124 -8.03 -11.18 7.14
CA HIS A 124 -7.58 -12.53 7.46
C HIS A 124 -6.69 -12.62 8.71
N GLN A 125 -6.36 -11.48 9.33
CA GLN A 125 -5.46 -11.38 10.50
C GLN A 125 -4.06 -11.95 10.19
N GLN A 126 -3.46 -11.55 9.07
CA GLN A 126 -2.19 -12.09 8.58
C GLN A 126 -1.14 -11.02 8.30
N ILE A 127 0.10 -11.32 8.65
CA ILE A 127 1.26 -10.54 8.23
C ILE A 127 1.68 -11.03 6.83
N LEU A 128 1.81 -10.09 5.89
CA LEU A 128 2.24 -10.34 4.52
C LEU A 128 3.67 -9.83 4.34
N ALA A 129 4.58 -10.73 3.97
CA ALA A 129 5.97 -10.39 3.66
C ALA A 129 6.26 -10.61 2.16
N GLY A 130 6.60 -9.54 1.47
CA GLY A 130 6.93 -9.58 0.05
C GLY A 130 8.37 -10.00 -0.20
N CYS A 131 8.55 -10.98 -1.09
CA CYS A 131 9.84 -11.46 -1.54
C CYS A 131 10.00 -11.21 -3.04
N ARG A 132 10.74 -10.14 -3.37
CA ARG A 132 10.91 -9.71 -4.77
C ARG A 132 11.61 -10.77 -5.63
N GLU A 133 12.66 -11.40 -5.11
CA GLU A 133 13.49 -12.36 -5.84
C GLU A 133 12.72 -13.62 -6.24
N LYS A 134 11.85 -14.11 -5.35
CA LYS A 134 11.00 -15.26 -5.61
C LYS A 134 9.67 -14.89 -6.27
N ARG A 135 9.39 -13.59 -6.44
CA ARG A 135 8.08 -13.07 -6.86
C ARG A 135 6.95 -13.68 -6.02
N LYS A 136 7.12 -13.72 -4.70
CA LYS A 136 6.17 -14.33 -3.78
C LYS A 136 5.76 -13.35 -2.69
N ILE A 137 4.53 -13.51 -2.19
CA ILE A 137 4.09 -12.93 -0.94
C ILE A 137 3.92 -14.09 0.04
N PHE A 138 4.68 -14.08 1.12
CA PHE A 138 4.56 -15.03 2.22
C PHE A 138 3.55 -14.50 3.23
N ARG A 139 2.74 -15.41 3.78
CA ARG A 139 1.70 -15.11 4.76
C ARG A 139 2.09 -15.75 6.08
N PHE A 140 1.92 -15.01 7.15
CA PHE A 140 2.22 -15.45 8.51
C PHE A 140 1.09 -15.06 9.46
N ASP A 141 0.94 -15.77 10.56
CA ASP A 141 0.17 -15.29 11.69
C ASP A 141 0.96 -14.23 12.49
N HIS A 142 0.35 -13.71 13.56
CA HIS A 142 0.96 -12.70 14.44
C HIS A 142 2.18 -13.20 15.21
N GLN A 143 2.31 -14.52 15.39
CA GLN A 143 3.47 -15.15 16.01
C GLN A 143 4.57 -15.47 14.99
N LEU A 144 4.40 -15.04 13.73
CA LEU A 144 5.28 -15.32 12.60
C LEU A 144 5.36 -16.79 12.20
N ASN A 145 4.33 -17.59 12.51
CA ASN A 145 4.22 -18.94 11.95
C ASN A 145 3.78 -18.85 10.48
N PHE A 146 4.41 -19.65 9.61
CA PHE A 146 4.13 -19.62 8.18
C PHE A 146 2.76 -20.25 7.84
N LEU A 147 1.93 -19.51 7.11
CA LEU A 147 0.58 -19.93 6.69
C LEU A 147 0.51 -20.30 5.20
N GLY A 148 1.49 -19.90 4.40
CA GLY A 148 1.54 -20.18 2.96
C GLY A 148 2.09 -19.03 2.12
N ALA A 149 2.26 -19.24 0.82
CA ALA A 149 2.80 -18.24 -0.09
C ALA A 149 1.96 -18.12 -1.38
N ILE A 150 1.86 -16.88 -1.88
CA ILE A 150 1.21 -16.55 -3.14
C ILE A 150 2.29 -16.21 -4.16
N THR A 151 2.29 -16.89 -5.31
CA THR A 151 3.20 -16.58 -6.41
C THR A 151 2.60 -15.48 -7.28
N LEU A 152 3.39 -14.43 -7.53
CA LEU A 152 3.04 -13.31 -8.40
C LEU A 152 3.48 -13.64 -9.84
N SER A 153 2.56 -14.19 -10.64
CA SER A 153 2.77 -14.30 -12.09
C SER A 153 2.80 -12.91 -12.71
N GLY A 154 3.79 -12.66 -13.58
CA GLY A 154 3.79 -11.46 -14.42
C GLY A 154 2.89 -11.73 -15.61
N GLY A 155 2.06 -10.74 -15.96
CA GLY A 155 1.44 -10.69 -17.29
C GLY A 155 2.49 -10.36 -18.35
#